data_AF-A0A820WIE3-F1
#
_entry.id   AF-A0A820WIE3-F1
#
_cell.length_a   1.000
_cell.length_b   1.000
_cell.length_c   1.000
_cell.angle_alpha   90.00
_cell.angle_beta   90.00
_cell.angle_gamma   90.00
#
_symmetry.space_group_name_H-M   'P 1'
#
loop_
_entity.id
_entity.type
_entity.pdbx_description
1 polymer ?
#
loop_
_entity_poly.entity_id
_entity_poly.type
_entity_poly.pdbx_seq_one_letter_code
_entity_poly.pdbx_strand_id
1 'polypeptide(L)'
;MNLTTDNKEIINEQLTNVNSLFRRRFNNLSSVITNRLWLNAHTNYECDVLLTFPTRIDDYTIIWFLEQLLQLAPDIRISIKYHFTTGVYGFYVTFTYERLLKGADDLQLEKPIKQEFGGGYKIFFFDELEFYEGVEDEDKFFTSQERQSIVRHLLYSIKIVQKQEINGIKFKIGQSLS
;
A
#
# COMPACT_ATOMS: atom_id res chain seq x y z
N MET A 1 7.05 -8.06 25.15
CA MET A 1 5.95 -7.22 24.63
C MET A 1 5.74 -7.65 23.19
N ASN A 2 4.60 -8.29 22.90
CA ASN A 2 4.41 -9.21 21.77
C ASN A 2 4.04 -8.48 20.47
N LEU A 3 5.04 -7.96 19.74
CA LEU A 3 4.88 -7.35 18.40
C LEU A 3 4.18 -8.27 17.37
N THR A 4 4.14 -9.59 17.61
CA THR A 4 3.51 -10.58 16.71
C THR A 4 2.02 -10.83 16.97
N THR A 5 1.48 -10.41 18.11
CA THR A 5 0.05 -10.62 18.43
C THR A 5 -0.78 -9.44 17.94
N ASP A 6 -0.30 -8.22 18.18
CA ASP A 6 -0.95 -6.98 17.74
C ASP A 6 -1.04 -6.90 16.20
N ASN A 7 0.02 -7.27 15.49
CA ASN A 7 0.01 -7.31 14.02
C ASN A 7 -1.00 -8.33 13.45
N LYS A 8 -1.24 -9.44 14.14
CA LYS A 8 -2.23 -10.43 13.71
C LYS A 8 -3.66 -9.93 13.93
N GLU A 9 -3.91 -9.19 15.01
CA GLU A 9 -5.21 -8.58 15.27
C GLU A 9 -5.54 -7.50 14.24
N ILE A 10 -4.58 -6.64 13.89
CA ILE A 10 -4.73 -5.60 12.86
C ILE A 10 -5.03 -6.22 11.49
N ILE A 11 -4.29 -7.27 11.10
CA ILE A 11 -4.53 -7.99 9.83
C ILE A 11 -5.92 -8.64 9.83
N ASN A 12 -6.32 -9.28 10.93
CA ASN A 12 -7.64 -9.90 11.05
C ASN A 12 -8.77 -8.87 11.01
N GLU A 13 -8.58 -7.69 11.60
CA GLU A 13 -9.54 -6.59 11.54
C GLU A 13 -9.69 -6.05 10.10
N GLN A 14 -8.57 -5.86 9.38
CA GLN A 14 -8.63 -5.47 7.97
C GLN A 14 -9.31 -6.55 7.10
N LEU A 15 -8.97 -7.83 7.30
CA LEU A 15 -9.59 -8.94 6.56
C LEU A 15 -11.08 -9.10 6.87
N THR A 16 -11.51 -8.94 8.12
CA THR A 16 -12.94 -9.03 8.49
C THR A 16 -13.76 -7.88 7.91
N ASN A 17 -13.23 -6.65 7.96
CA ASN A 17 -13.83 -5.50 7.31
C ASN A 17 -13.96 -5.70 5.79
N VAL A 18 -12.91 -6.21 5.15
CA VAL A 18 -12.90 -6.52 3.72
C VAL A 18 -13.90 -7.62 3.37
N ASN A 19 -13.91 -8.73 4.11
CA ASN A 19 -14.88 -9.81 3.91
C ASN A 19 -16.32 -9.31 4.04
N SER A 20 -16.58 -8.34 4.92
CA SER A 20 -17.89 -7.70 5.03
C SER A 20 -18.26 -6.85 3.79
N LEU A 21 -17.28 -6.16 3.18
CA LEU A 21 -17.46 -5.41 1.93
C LEU A 21 -17.78 -6.35 0.77
N PHE A 22 -17.05 -7.46 0.66
CA PHE A 22 -17.34 -8.53 -0.30
C PHE A 22 -18.72 -9.15 -0.05
N ARG A 23 -19.13 -9.33 1.21
CA ARG A 23 -20.46 -9.87 1.57
C ARG A 23 -21.60 -8.89 1.24
N ARG A 24 -21.41 -7.58 1.39
CA ARG A 24 -22.43 -6.55 1.05
C ARG A 24 -22.72 -6.45 -0.45
N ARG A 25 -21.78 -6.85 -1.32
CA ARG A 25 -22.00 -6.97 -2.77
C ARG A 25 -23.14 -7.94 -3.14
N PHE A 26 -23.46 -8.91 -2.27
CA PHE A 26 -24.53 -9.87 -2.54
C PHE A 26 -25.94 -9.29 -2.46
N ASN A 27 -26.16 -8.08 -1.92
CA ASN A 27 -27.50 -7.61 -1.61
C ASN A 27 -28.00 -6.36 -2.36
N ASN A 28 -27.20 -5.67 -3.19
CA ASN A 28 -27.69 -4.46 -3.88
C ASN A 28 -27.18 -4.36 -5.32
N LEU A 29 -28.02 -4.81 -6.26
CA LEU A 29 -27.85 -4.63 -7.69
C LEU A 29 -28.89 -3.61 -8.17
N SER A 30 -28.53 -2.32 -8.25
CA SER A 30 -29.29 -1.35 -9.06
C SER A 30 -28.38 -0.27 -9.66
N SER A 31 -28.27 -0.36 -10.98
CA SER A 31 -28.14 0.67 -12.02
C SER A 31 -27.39 1.99 -11.76
N VAL A 32 -26.41 2.22 -12.65
CA VAL A 32 -26.10 3.46 -13.39
C VAL A 32 -25.81 4.72 -12.57
N ILE A 33 -24.56 5.21 -12.62
CA ILE A 33 -24.17 6.61 -12.89
C ILE A 33 -22.66 6.62 -13.21
N THR A 34 -22.29 7.56 -14.08
CA THR A 34 -21.13 7.62 -14.98
C THR A 34 -19.86 8.22 -14.37
N ASN A 35 -18.74 7.92 -15.04
CA ASN A 35 -17.31 8.31 -14.95
C ASN A 35 -16.87 9.70 -14.42
N ARG A 36 -17.71 10.51 -13.78
CA ARG A 36 -17.35 11.86 -13.29
C ARG A 36 -17.43 12.07 -11.78
N LEU A 37 -17.91 11.09 -11.01
CA LEU A 37 -17.98 11.19 -9.54
C LEU A 37 -16.64 10.90 -8.83
N TRP A 38 -15.65 10.33 -9.53
CA TRP A 38 -14.32 10.07 -8.97
C TRP A 38 -13.52 11.35 -8.66
N LEU A 39 -13.81 12.46 -9.35
CA LEU A 39 -13.11 13.73 -9.10
C LEU A 39 -13.59 14.43 -7.81
N ASN A 40 -14.75 14.03 -7.27
CA ASN A 40 -15.40 14.73 -6.16
C ASN A 40 -15.69 13.86 -4.94
N ALA A 41 -15.25 12.60 -4.92
CA ALA A 41 -15.24 11.84 -3.68
C ALA A 41 -14.05 12.34 -2.84
N HIS A 42 -14.29 13.33 -1.97
CA HIS A 42 -13.42 13.61 -0.84
C HIS A 42 -13.31 12.32 -0.02
N THR A 43 -12.32 11.50 -0.35
CA THR A 43 -12.02 10.30 0.41
C THR A 43 -10.79 10.60 1.23
N ASN A 44 -10.98 10.77 2.53
CA ASN A 44 -9.97 10.97 3.57
C ASN A 44 -9.01 9.76 3.70
N TYR A 45 -8.47 9.27 2.59
CA TYR A 45 -7.52 8.17 2.57
C TYR A 45 -6.25 8.69 1.94
N GLU A 46 -5.18 8.76 2.74
CA GLU A 46 -3.82 8.86 2.25
C GLU A 46 -3.56 7.66 1.35
N CYS A 47 -3.45 7.91 0.06
CA CYS A 47 -3.16 6.91 -0.94
C CYS A 47 -2.06 7.44 -1.84
N ASP A 48 -1.04 6.63 -2.05
CA ASP A 48 0.08 6.96 -2.93
C ASP A 48 -0.08 6.26 -4.28
N VAL A 49 -0.51 4.99 -4.29
CA VAL A 49 -0.62 4.17 -5.50
C VAL A 49 -1.98 3.47 -5.56
N LEU A 50 -2.59 3.43 -6.75
CA LEU A 50 -3.76 2.63 -7.05
C LEU A 50 -3.36 1.36 -7.82
N LEU A 51 -3.61 0.19 -7.24
CA LEU A 51 -3.55 -1.08 -7.98
C LEU A 51 -4.92 -1.36 -8.59
N THR A 52 -4.92 -1.65 -9.88
CA THR A 52 -6.13 -2.01 -10.64
C THR A 52 -6.01 -3.44 -11.17
N PHE A 53 -7.14 -4.14 -11.25
CA PHE A 53 -7.19 -5.52 -11.73
C PHE A 53 -7.86 -5.62 -13.10
N PRO A 54 -7.58 -6.70 -13.87
CA PRO A 54 -8.33 -6.99 -15.09
C PRO A 54 -9.83 -7.18 -14.82
N THR A 55 -10.69 -6.82 -15.78
CA THR A 55 -12.17 -6.83 -15.65
C THR A 55 -12.82 -8.20 -15.43
N ARG A 56 -12.07 -9.30 -15.57
CA ARG A 56 -12.59 -10.68 -15.47
C ARG A 56 -11.85 -11.53 -14.44
N ILE A 57 -11.11 -10.91 -13.53
CA ILE A 57 -10.45 -11.65 -12.44
C ILE A 57 -11.51 -12.15 -11.46
N ASP A 58 -11.37 -13.38 -10.98
CA ASP A 58 -12.27 -13.93 -9.97
C ASP A 58 -12.01 -13.32 -8.58
N ASP A 59 -13.07 -13.21 -7.79
CA ASP A 59 -13.00 -12.60 -6.45
C ASP A 59 -12.04 -13.37 -5.53
N TYR A 60 -11.92 -14.69 -5.70
CA TYR A 60 -10.99 -15.53 -4.94
C TYR A 60 -9.54 -15.12 -5.17
N THR A 61 -9.15 -14.84 -6.42
CA THR A 61 -7.81 -14.36 -6.77
C THR A 61 -7.52 -12.98 -6.19
N ILE A 62 -8.49 -12.07 -6.18
CA ILE A 62 -8.34 -10.75 -5.56
C ILE A 62 -8.12 -10.89 -4.05
N ILE A 63 -8.93 -11.71 -3.38
CA ILE A 63 -8.85 -11.93 -1.93
C ILE A 63 -7.52 -12.60 -1.57
N TRP A 64 -7.11 -13.63 -2.31
CA TRP A 64 -5.82 -14.27 -2.11
C TRP A 64 -4.66 -13.28 -2.28
N PHE A 65 -4.70 -12.44 -3.32
CA PHE A 65 -3.65 -11.45 -3.55
C PHE A 65 -3.57 -10.42 -2.42
N LEU A 66 -4.72 -9.98 -1.92
CA LEU A 66 -4.80 -9.13 -0.73
C LEU A 66 -4.18 -9.81 0.49
N GLU A 67 -4.54 -11.06 0.76
CA GLU A 67 -3.98 -11.84 1.88
C GLU A 67 -2.46 -11.96 1.76
N GLN A 68 -1.94 -12.18 0.55
CA GLN A 68 -0.50 -12.22 0.31
C GLN A 68 0.16 -10.86 0.58
N LEU A 69 -0.42 -9.75 0.13
CA LEU A 69 0.11 -8.42 0.42
C LEU A 69 0.16 -8.14 1.93
N LEU A 70 -0.94 -8.41 2.64
CA LEU A 70 -1.03 -8.18 4.08
C LEU A 70 -0.07 -9.10 4.88
N GLN A 71 0.14 -10.33 4.42
CA GLN A 71 1.06 -11.27 5.08
C GLN A 71 2.53 -10.93 4.83
N LEU A 72 2.88 -10.55 3.60
CA LEU A 72 4.27 -10.32 3.20
C LEU A 72 4.75 -8.90 3.52
N ALA A 73 3.84 -7.94 3.69
CA ALA A 73 4.14 -6.56 3.99
C ALA A 73 3.24 -6.06 5.13
N PRO A 74 3.58 -6.32 6.41
CA PRO A 74 2.74 -5.92 7.54
C PRO A 74 2.58 -4.40 7.68
N ASP A 75 3.51 -3.62 7.14
CA ASP A 75 3.51 -2.15 7.19
C ASP A 75 2.66 -1.52 6.06
N ILE A 76 1.98 -2.33 5.23
CA ILE A 76 1.13 -1.85 4.15
C ILE A 76 -0.23 -1.39 4.68
N ARG A 77 -0.76 -0.30 4.12
CA ARG A 77 -2.13 0.17 4.37
C ARG A 77 -2.91 0.12 3.07
N ILE A 78 -4.01 -0.64 3.06
CA ILE A 78 -4.82 -0.87 1.85
C ILE A 78 -6.27 -0.47 2.12
N SER A 79 -6.81 0.43 1.29
CA SER A 79 -8.23 0.71 1.22
C SER A 79 -8.81 0.13 -0.07
N ILE A 80 -9.82 -0.71 0.06
CA ILE A 80 -10.42 -1.43 -1.08
C ILE A 80 -11.70 -0.74 -1.51
N LYS A 81 -11.80 -0.39 -2.79
CA LYS A 81 -13.03 0.15 -3.38
C LYS A 81 -13.49 -0.70 -4.55
N TYR A 82 -14.81 -0.88 -4.65
CA TYR A 82 -15.43 -1.48 -5.81
C TYR A 82 -15.90 -0.40 -6.77
N HIS A 83 -15.44 -0.46 -8.01
CA HIS A 83 -15.81 0.46 -9.07
C HIS A 83 -16.99 -0.11 -9.86
N PHE A 84 -18.22 0.24 -9.47
CA PHE A 84 -19.46 -0.28 -10.09
C PHE A 84 -19.52 -0.14 -11.61
N THR A 85 -18.95 0.94 -12.16
CA THR A 85 -18.96 1.21 -13.60
C THR A 85 -18.07 0.25 -14.39
N THR A 86 -16.91 -0.11 -13.86
CA THR A 86 -15.96 -1.03 -14.52
C THR A 86 -16.15 -2.48 -14.06
N GLY A 87 -16.84 -2.69 -12.94
CA GLY A 87 -16.99 -3.99 -12.30
C GLY A 87 -15.71 -4.50 -11.64
N VAL A 88 -14.79 -3.60 -11.29
CA VAL A 88 -13.42 -3.95 -10.86
C VAL A 88 -13.13 -3.42 -9.46
N TYR A 89 -12.30 -4.13 -8.71
CA TYR A 89 -11.76 -3.65 -7.45
C TYR A 89 -10.53 -2.77 -7.66
N GLY A 90 -10.39 -1.72 -6.85
CA GLY A 90 -9.19 -0.91 -6.77
C GLY A 90 -8.61 -1.02 -5.37
N PHE A 91 -7.31 -1.29 -5.27
CA PHE A 91 -6.59 -1.22 -4.00
C PHE A 91 -5.85 0.12 -3.94
N TYR A 92 -6.27 0.97 -3.01
CA TYR A 92 -5.62 2.24 -2.70
C TYR A 92 -4.56 1.95 -1.64
N VAL A 93 -3.29 2.07 -2.04
CA VAL A 93 -2.16 1.56 -1.29
C VAL A 93 -1.28 2.70 -0.81
N THR A 94 -0.87 2.60 0.44
CA THR A 94 0.26 3.34 1.03
C THR A 94 0.98 2.42 2.02
N PHE A 95 2.03 2.91 2.67
CA PHE A 95 2.76 2.23 3.74
C PHE A 95 2.80 3.14 4.97
N THR A 96 3.11 2.59 6.14
CA THR A 96 3.42 3.40 7.32
C THR A 96 4.58 4.35 7.04
N TYR A 97 4.58 5.52 7.68
CA TYR A 97 5.65 6.50 7.52
C TYR A 97 7.04 5.95 7.82
N GLU A 98 7.18 5.14 8.87
CA GLU A 98 8.43 4.46 9.18
C GLU A 98 8.91 3.60 8.00
N ARG A 99 8.01 2.87 7.33
CA ARG A 99 8.39 2.06 6.17
C ARG A 99 8.69 2.93 4.94
N LEU A 100 8.02 4.07 4.78
CA LEU A 100 8.35 5.06 3.75
C LEU A 100 9.76 5.63 3.97
N LEU A 101 10.14 5.96 5.20
CA LEU A 101 11.50 6.40 5.54
C LEU A 101 12.55 5.34 5.16
N LYS A 102 12.34 4.07 5.54
CA LYS A 102 13.23 2.97 5.12
C LYS A 102 13.31 2.83 3.59
N GLY A 103 12.17 2.98 2.90
CA GLY A 103 12.14 2.93 1.44
C GLY A 103 12.81 4.13 0.75
N ALA A 104 12.87 5.28 1.42
CA ALA A 104 13.63 6.44 0.95
C ALA A 104 15.15 6.21 1.04
N ASP A 105 15.60 5.52 2.10
CA ASP A 105 16.98 5.05 2.26
C ASP A 105 17.33 4.00 1.20
N ASP A 106 16.45 3.01 1.00
CA ASP A 106 16.57 1.99 -0.06
C ASP A 106 16.76 2.64 -1.46
N LEU A 107 16.10 3.80 -1.69
CA LEU A 107 16.17 4.58 -2.93
C LEU A 107 17.25 5.67 -2.95
N GLN A 108 17.97 5.87 -1.84
CA GLN A 108 19.01 6.91 -1.69
C GLN A 108 18.51 8.32 -2.06
N LEU A 109 17.31 8.68 -1.62
CA LEU A 109 16.74 10.01 -1.89
C LEU A 109 17.57 11.11 -1.24
N GLU A 110 17.73 12.26 -1.88
CA GLU A 110 18.37 13.42 -1.25
C GLU A 110 17.36 14.25 -0.46
N LYS A 111 17.72 14.61 0.78
CA LYS A 111 16.87 15.39 1.69
C LYS A 111 17.61 16.58 2.28
N PRO A 112 16.89 17.68 2.58
CA PRO A 112 17.50 18.85 3.19
C PRO A 112 17.98 18.55 4.61
N ILE A 113 19.13 19.11 4.98
CA ILE A 113 19.73 18.97 6.31
C ILE A 113 19.41 20.20 7.15
N LYS A 114 19.16 20.01 8.45
CA LYS A 114 18.90 21.12 9.38
C LYS A 114 20.09 22.09 9.40
N GLN A 115 19.79 23.38 9.52
CA GLN A 115 20.81 24.45 9.51
C GLN A 115 21.90 24.28 10.58
N GLU A 116 21.57 23.70 11.73
CA GLU A 116 22.51 23.42 12.83
C GLU A 116 23.61 22.41 12.47
N PHE A 117 23.38 21.58 11.44
CA PHE A 117 24.35 20.63 10.89
C PHE A 117 25.00 21.12 9.59
N GLY A 118 24.89 22.41 9.27
CA GLY A 118 25.51 23.04 8.10
C GLY A 118 24.57 23.23 6.90
N GLY A 119 23.33 22.77 6.98
CA GLY A 119 22.34 22.94 5.91
C GLY A 119 22.66 22.16 4.63
N GLY A 120 21.99 22.50 3.52
CA GLY A 120 22.19 21.87 2.22
C GLY A 120 21.36 20.58 2.05
N TYR A 121 21.84 19.67 1.21
CA TYR A 121 21.20 18.39 0.91
C TYR A 121 22.18 17.23 1.13
N LYS A 122 21.67 16.09 1.58
CA LYS A 122 22.42 14.84 1.76
C LYS A 122 21.56 13.66 1.31
N ILE A 123 22.18 12.59 0.84
CA ILE A 123 21.53 11.28 0.70
C ILE A 123 20.94 10.88 2.05
N PHE A 124 19.66 10.52 2.03
CA PHE A 124 18.89 10.12 3.19
C PHE A 124 19.32 8.74 3.68
N PHE A 125 19.53 8.63 4.99
CA PHE A 125 19.78 7.38 5.69
C PHE A 125 18.81 7.25 6.85
N PHE A 126 18.17 6.09 6.97
CA PHE A 126 17.15 5.84 7.99
C PHE A 126 17.73 5.93 9.41
N ASP A 127 19.00 5.54 9.60
CA ASP A 127 19.67 5.59 10.91
C ASP A 127 20.07 7.01 11.34
N GLU A 128 19.89 8.01 10.47
CA GLU A 128 20.38 9.39 10.63
C GLU A 128 19.23 10.42 10.63
N LEU A 129 18.02 10.05 11.07
CA LEU A 129 16.82 10.91 10.97
C LEU A 129 17.03 12.31 11.54
N GLU A 130 17.74 12.42 12.68
CA GLU A 130 17.99 13.66 13.40
C GLU A 130 18.63 14.77 12.57
N PHE A 131 19.34 14.44 11.48
CA PHE A 131 19.99 15.43 10.63
C PHE A 131 19.04 16.10 9.63
N TYR A 132 17.93 15.46 9.27
CA TYR A 132 17.08 15.91 8.17
C TYR A 132 16.03 16.93 8.63
N GLU A 133 15.86 17.98 7.83
CA GLU A 133 14.88 19.02 8.07
C GLU A 133 13.46 18.49 7.82
N GLY A 134 12.56 18.71 8.78
CA GLY A 134 11.13 18.35 8.64
C GLY A 134 10.82 16.86 8.75
N VAL A 135 11.77 16.01 9.17
CA VAL A 135 11.57 14.55 9.26
C VAL A 135 10.44 14.13 10.22
N GLU A 136 10.12 14.98 11.20
CA GLU A 136 9.03 14.74 12.15
C GLU A 136 7.63 15.05 11.56
N ASP A 137 7.56 15.72 10.40
CA ASP A 137 6.32 16.10 9.72
C ASP A 137 6.01 15.08 8.60
N GLU A 138 5.31 14.00 8.94
CA GLU A 138 4.89 12.90 8.03
C GLU A 138 4.19 13.40 6.76
N ASP A 139 3.42 14.49 6.87
CA ASP A 139 2.63 15.05 5.77
C ASP A 139 3.49 15.79 4.74
N LYS A 140 4.61 16.38 5.19
CA LYS A 140 5.42 17.30 4.36
C LYS A 140 6.81 16.79 4.04
N PHE A 141 7.34 15.81 4.79
CA PHE A 141 8.71 15.36 4.60
C PHE A 141 8.94 14.75 3.21
N PHE A 142 7.97 14.00 2.71
CA PHE A 142 7.97 13.46 1.35
C PHE A 142 7.02 14.23 0.45
N THR A 143 7.52 14.59 -0.73
CA THR A 143 6.66 15.03 -1.85
C THR A 143 5.81 13.86 -2.34
N SER A 144 4.67 14.13 -2.99
CA SER A 144 3.83 13.07 -3.56
C SER A 144 4.58 12.20 -4.58
N GLN A 145 5.53 12.78 -5.32
CA GLN A 145 6.36 12.03 -6.27
C GLN A 145 7.30 11.05 -5.56
N GLU A 146 7.95 11.48 -4.48
CA GLU A 146 8.80 10.60 -3.67
C GLU A 146 7.97 9.49 -3.02
N ARG A 147 6.83 9.83 -2.40
CA ARG A 147 5.93 8.83 -1.80
C ARG A 147 5.52 7.77 -2.83
N GLN A 148 5.10 8.18 -4.03
CA GLN A 148 4.75 7.25 -5.12
C GLN A 148 5.93 6.38 -5.55
N SER A 149 7.13 6.95 -5.68
CA SER A 149 8.34 6.23 -6.04
C SER A 149 8.70 5.18 -4.99
N ILE A 150 8.67 5.58 -3.72
CA ILE A 150 8.93 4.71 -2.57
C ILE A 150 7.90 3.57 -2.53
N VAL A 151 6.60 3.87 -2.49
CA VAL A 151 5.53 2.85 -2.43
C VAL A 151 5.64 1.87 -3.59
N ARG A 152 5.93 2.37 -4.80
CA ARG A 152 6.16 1.51 -5.97
C ARG A 152 7.37 0.60 -5.79
N HIS A 153 8.50 1.13 -5.32
CA HIS A 153 9.70 0.34 -5.04
C HIS A 153 9.42 -0.76 -4.01
N LEU A 154 8.74 -0.40 -2.91
CA LEU A 154 8.36 -1.31 -1.85
C LEU A 154 7.49 -2.45 -2.36
N LEU A 155 6.46 -2.15 -3.16
CA LEU A 155 5.59 -3.16 -3.78
C LEU A 155 6.39 -4.15 -4.64
N TYR A 156 7.27 -3.66 -5.52
CA TYR A 156 8.11 -4.53 -6.35
C TYR A 156 9.10 -5.39 -5.54
N SER A 157 9.49 -4.92 -4.36
CA SER A 157 10.37 -5.66 -3.45
C SER A 157 9.69 -6.82 -2.72
N ILE A 158 8.34 -6.89 -2.73
CA ILE A 158 7.59 -7.95 -2.04
C ILE A 158 7.85 -9.28 -2.74
N LYS A 159 8.45 -10.22 -2.00
CA LYS A 159 8.83 -11.54 -2.52
C LYS A 159 8.02 -12.63 -1.85
N ILE A 160 7.64 -13.62 -2.66
CA ILE A 160 6.90 -14.79 -2.22
C ILE A 160 7.83 -15.69 -1.38
N VAL A 161 7.45 -15.97 -0.14
CA VAL A 161 8.28 -16.71 0.82
C VAL A 161 8.02 -18.23 0.75
N GLN A 162 6.87 -18.65 0.24
CA GLN A 162 6.48 -20.06 0.14
C GLN A 162 5.92 -20.38 -1.24
N LYS A 163 6.09 -21.62 -1.71
CA LYS A 163 5.49 -22.06 -2.98
C LYS A 163 3.97 -21.97 -2.86
N GLN A 164 3.34 -21.30 -3.81
CA GLN A 164 1.89 -21.12 -3.86
C GLN A 164 1.41 -21.34 -5.29
N GLU A 165 0.17 -21.79 -5.43
CA GLU A 165 -0.47 -21.99 -6.72
C GLU A 165 -1.86 -21.34 -6.67
N ILE A 166 -2.15 -20.47 -7.63
CA ILE A 166 -3.48 -19.90 -7.80
C ILE A 166 -3.90 -20.00 -9.25
N ASN A 167 -5.09 -20.54 -9.51
CA ASN A 167 -5.63 -20.72 -10.86
C ASN A 167 -4.64 -21.39 -11.86
N GLY A 168 -3.81 -22.32 -11.37
CA GLY A 168 -2.79 -23.00 -12.17
C GLY A 168 -1.48 -22.22 -12.38
N ILE A 169 -1.37 -20.99 -11.88
CA ILE A 169 -0.14 -20.20 -11.86
C ILE A 169 0.66 -20.61 -10.63
N LYS A 170 1.85 -21.19 -10.85
CA LYS A 170 2.77 -21.61 -9.79
C LYS A 170 3.79 -20.52 -9.50
N PHE A 171 3.77 -20.03 -8.27
CA PHE A 171 4.76 -19.08 -7.79
C PHE A 171 5.95 -19.79 -7.16
N LYS A 172 7.15 -19.34 -7.52
CA LYS A 172 8.40 -19.82 -6.92
C LYS A 172 8.77 -18.96 -5.73
N ILE A 173 9.44 -19.57 -4.75
CA ILE A 173 10.03 -18.84 -3.63
C ILE A 173 11.02 -17.80 -4.19
N GLY A 174 10.94 -16.57 -3.70
CA GLY A 174 11.77 -15.44 -4.11
C GLY A 174 11.28 -14.68 -5.34
N GLN A 175 10.20 -15.13 -5.99
CA GLN A 175 9.56 -14.38 -7.08
C GLN A 175 8.87 -13.12 -6.54
N SER A 176 8.98 -11.99 -7.25
CA SER A 176 8.23 -10.79 -6.91
C SER A 176 6.72 -11.03 -7.08
N LEU A 177 5.93 -10.51 -6.16
CA LEU A 177 4.47 -10.63 -6.17
C LEU A 177 3.82 -9.70 -7.22
N SER A 178 4.47 -8.59 -7.59
CA SER A 178 3.94 -7.53 -8.48
C SER A 178 4.77 -7.30 -9.73
#